data_AF-A0A449A6B2-F1
#
_entry.id   AF-A0A449A6B2-F1
#
_cell.length_a   1.000
_cell.length_b   1.000
_cell.length_c   1.000
_cell.angle_alpha   90.00
_cell.angle_beta   90.00
_cell.angle_gamma   90.00
#
_symmetry.space_group_name_H-M   'P 1'
#
loop_
_entity.id
_entity.type
_entity.pdbx_description
1 polymer ?
#
loop_
_entity_poly.entity_id
_entity_poly.type
_entity_poly.pdbx_seq_one_letter_code
_entity_poly.pdbx_strand_id
1 'polypeptide(L)'
;MSNLFQKHISLVEIAAKKAKFLFKNIPIEYEDLYVVGLGILNKLLSQKLLIPSDNPNAWLYKRIYLKLLEYCKKFTSSNHKIMNYKSDYADEKLYYKNSSTNSEFEYLNFKEIETKDFFKNFSDEKKSILWMYFVEKIAVKQISKLLYISSNKINDLIKTSKKLAINYINDQ
;
A
#
# COMPACT_ATOMS: atom_id res chain seq x y z
N MET A 1 29.84 -3.88 -11.49
CA MET A 1 28.57 -4.03 -10.73
C MET A 1 28.49 -5.46 -10.23
N SER A 2 28.01 -5.70 -9.00
CA SER A 2 27.88 -7.06 -8.46
C SER A 2 26.78 -7.84 -9.19
N ASN A 3 26.95 -9.15 -9.34
CA ASN A 3 25.97 -10.05 -9.99
C ASN A 3 24.60 -10.00 -9.28
N LEU A 4 24.62 -9.81 -7.95
CA LEU A 4 23.44 -9.56 -7.13
C LEU A 4 22.72 -8.26 -7.47
N PHE A 5 23.44 -7.18 -7.79
CA PHE A 5 22.81 -5.92 -8.17
C PHE A 5 22.00 -6.09 -9.47
N GLN A 6 22.62 -6.68 -10.51
CA GLN A 6 21.98 -6.90 -11.80
C GLN A 6 20.70 -7.75 -11.70
N LYS A 7 20.71 -8.77 -10.85
CA LYS A 7 19.55 -9.65 -10.62
C LYS A 7 18.29 -8.92 -10.14
N HIS A 8 18.44 -7.78 -9.47
CA HIS A 8 17.33 -7.07 -8.82
C HIS A 8 16.97 -5.72 -9.48
N ILE A 9 17.61 -5.36 -10.60
CA ILE A 9 17.36 -4.10 -11.31
C ILE A 9 15.89 -3.96 -11.74
N SER A 10 15.26 -5.04 -12.21
CA SER A 10 13.86 -5.03 -12.65
C SER A 10 12.88 -4.64 -11.52
N LEU A 11 13.23 -4.91 -10.25
CA LEU A 11 12.42 -4.48 -9.11
C LEU A 11 12.39 -2.96 -8.97
N VAL A 12 13.50 -2.29 -9.31
CA VAL A 12 13.62 -0.83 -9.30
C VAL A 12 12.73 -0.22 -10.38
N GLU A 13 12.77 -0.78 -11.58
CA GLU A 13 11.91 -0.36 -12.69
C GLU A 13 10.43 -0.44 -12.32
N ILE A 14 9.98 -1.57 -11.77
CA ILE A 14 8.59 -1.74 -11.33
C ILE A 14 8.23 -0.73 -10.23
N ALA A 15 9.14 -0.51 -9.27
CA ALA A 15 8.90 0.42 -8.16
C ALA A 15 8.80 1.88 -8.63
N ALA A 16 9.69 2.31 -9.53
CA ALA A 16 9.70 3.66 -10.07
C ALA A 16 8.46 3.95 -10.94
N LYS A 17 8.05 3.03 -11.83
CA LYS A 17 6.80 3.19 -12.62
C LYS A 17 5.59 3.36 -11.72
N LYS A 18 5.50 2.54 -10.68
CA LYS A 18 4.40 2.59 -9.71
C LYS A 18 4.40 3.88 -8.89
N ALA A 19 5.57 4.37 -8.50
CA ALA A 19 5.71 5.64 -7.77
C ALA A 19 5.30 6.84 -8.65
N LYS A 20 5.74 6.89 -9.92
CA LYS A 20 5.31 7.94 -10.88
C LYS A 20 3.81 7.88 -11.15
N PHE A 21 3.24 6.68 -11.29
CA PHE A 21 1.79 6.53 -11.48
C PHE A 21 0.98 7.07 -10.31
N LEU A 22 1.47 6.93 -9.07
CA LEU A 22 0.80 7.48 -7.89
C LEU A 22 0.97 9.01 -7.81
N PHE A 23 2.15 9.51 -8.16
CA PHE A 23 2.50 10.92 -8.13
C PHE A 23 2.60 11.50 -9.54
N LYS A 24 1.51 11.45 -10.32
CA LYS A 24 1.55 11.89 -11.73
C LYS A 24 1.97 13.35 -11.90
N ASN A 25 1.59 14.18 -10.94
CA ASN A 25 1.69 15.64 -11.03
C ASN A 25 2.98 16.21 -10.42
N ILE A 26 3.93 15.38 -9.98
CA ILE A 26 5.24 15.90 -9.52
C ILE A 26 6.13 16.16 -10.75
N PRO A 27 7.01 17.18 -10.72
CA PRO A 27 7.90 17.54 -11.82
C PRO A 27 9.13 16.64 -11.85
N ILE A 28 8.92 15.32 -11.78
CA ILE A 28 9.96 14.30 -11.82
C ILE A 28 9.50 13.22 -12.77
N GLU A 29 10.37 12.80 -13.68
CA GLU A 29 10.07 11.75 -14.62
C GLU A 29 10.37 10.36 -14.04
N TYR A 30 9.85 9.35 -14.72
CA TYR A 30 10.06 7.96 -14.30
C TYR A 30 11.56 7.60 -14.25
N GLU A 31 12.33 8.09 -15.21
CA GLU A 31 13.76 7.87 -15.36
C GLU A 31 14.54 8.39 -14.15
N ASP A 32 14.16 9.56 -13.62
CA ASP A 32 14.76 10.13 -12.41
C ASP A 32 14.50 9.24 -11.19
N LEU A 33 13.25 8.77 -11.04
CA LEU A 33 12.87 7.85 -9.96
C LEU A 33 13.58 6.50 -10.10
N TYR A 34 13.80 6.04 -11.32
CA TYR A 34 14.55 4.83 -11.59
C TYR A 34 16.01 4.97 -11.14
N VAL A 35 16.69 6.07 -11.49
CA VAL A 35 18.07 6.35 -11.06
C VAL A 35 18.18 6.43 -9.53
N VAL A 36 17.25 7.16 -8.88
CA VAL A 36 17.19 7.23 -7.41
C VAL A 36 17.00 5.84 -6.81
N GLY A 37 16.12 5.03 -7.42
CA GLY A 37 15.84 3.66 -7.00
C GLY A 37 17.05 2.72 -7.12
N LEU A 38 17.88 2.87 -8.15
CA LEU A 38 19.13 2.13 -8.32
C LEU A 38 20.12 2.46 -7.18
N GLY A 39 20.22 3.73 -6.80
CA GLY A 39 21.03 4.15 -5.66
C GLY A 39 20.55 3.53 -4.34
N ILE A 40 19.23 3.46 -4.13
CA ILE A 40 18.63 2.81 -2.97
C ILE A 40 18.93 1.31 -2.96
N LEU A 41 18.75 0.63 -4.09
CA LEU A 41 19.09 -0.80 -4.23
C LEU A 41 20.57 -1.05 -3.91
N ASN A 42 21.48 -0.25 -4.46
CA ASN A 42 22.91 -0.40 -4.22
C ASN A 42 23.24 -0.24 -2.73
N LYS A 43 22.61 0.74 -2.07
CA LYS A 43 22.78 0.96 -0.63
C LYS A 43 22.25 -0.22 0.19
N LEU A 44 21.07 -0.74 -0.14
CA LEU A 44 20.47 -1.89 0.56
C LEU A 44 21.31 -3.17 0.42
N LEU A 45 21.88 -3.42 -0.77
CA LEU A 45 22.73 -4.59 -1.01
C LEU A 45 24.14 -4.44 -0.41
N SER A 46 24.63 -3.21 -0.25
CA SER A 46 25.94 -2.92 0.36
C SER A 46 25.88 -2.94 1.89
N GLN A 47 24.71 -2.68 2.47
CA GLN A 47 24.50 -2.81 3.90
C GLN A 47 24.35 -4.29 4.25
N LYS A 48 25.04 -4.77 5.29
CA LYS A 48 24.82 -6.11 5.89
C LYS A 48 23.46 -6.19 6.62
N LEU A 49 22.41 -5.59 6.06
CA LEU A 49 21.05 -5.80 6.52
C LEU A 49 20.70 -7.25 6.26
N LEU A 50 20.07 -7.90 7.24
CA LEU A 50 19.51 -9.25 7.08
C LEU A 50 18.37 -9.16 6.07
N ILE A 51 18.68 -9.39 4.80
CA ILE A 51 17.68 -9.61 3.78
C ILE A 51 17.01 -10.95 4.16
N PRO A 52 15.67 -10.97 4.36
CA PRO A 52 14.98 -12.21 4.71
C PRO A 52 15.21 -13.27 3.65
N SER A 53 15.49 -14.50 4.07
CA SER A 53 15.68 -15.67 3.19
C SER A 53 14.41 -16.02 2.42
N ASP A 54 13.25 -15.80 3.04
CA ASP A 54 11.99 -16.40 2.60
C ASP A 54 11.40 -15.65 1.40
N ASN A 55 11.58 -14.33 1.34
CA ASN A 55 11.17 -13.52 0.19
C ASN A 55 12.03 -12.26 0.01
N PRO A 56 13.28 -12.42 -0.45
CA PRO A 56 14.23 -11.32 -0.59
C PRO A 56 13.76 -10.27 -1.61
N ASN A 57 13.13 -10.71 -2.70
CA ASN A 57 12.64 -9.82 -3.76
C ASN A 57 11.49 -8.93 -3.30
N ALA A 58 10.50 -9.49 -2.59
CA ALA A 58 9.39 -8.69 -2.07
C ALA A 58 9.86 -7.69 -1.02
N TRP A 59 10.81 -8.09 -0.16
CA TRP A 59 11.39 -7.22 0.84
C TRP A 59 12.17 -6.06 0.20
N LEU A 60 13.06 -6.36 -0.75
CA LEU A 60 13.83 -5.36 -1.50
C LEU A 60 12.90 -4.39 -2.23
N TYR A 61 11.93 -4.92 -2.97
CA TYR A 61 10.92 -4.11 -3.66
C TYR A 61 10.19 -3.17 -2.71
N LYS A 62 9.69 -3.67 -1.57
CA LYS A 62 8.95 -2.86 -0.58
C LYS A 62 9.82 -1.73 -0.04
N ARG A 63 11.08 -2.02 0.31
CA ARG A 63 12.02 -1.02 0.84
C ARG A 63 12.35 0.06 -0.20
N ILE A 64 12.64 -0.34 -1.44
CA ILE A 64 12.91 0.59 -2.55
C ILE A 64 11.68 1.46 -2.82
N TYR A 65 10.51 0.85 -2.93
CA TYR A 65 9.26 1.55 -3.20
C TYR A 65 8.93 2.58 -2.13
N LEU A 66 8.99 2.22 -0.84
CA LEU A 66 8.75 3.17 0.25
C LEU A 66 9.68 4.38 0.21
N LYS A 67 10.97 4.15 -0.08
CA LYS A 67 11.96 5.23 -0.22
C LYS A 67 11.67 6.13 -1.42
N LEU A 68 11.22 5.58 -2.54
CA LEU A 68 10.77 6.36 -3.69
C LEU A 68 9.51 7.17 -3.38
N LEU A 69 8.56 6.62 -2.62
CA LEU A 69 7.38 7.39 -2.17
C LEU A 69 7.78 8.54 -1.23
N GLU A 70 8.69 8.30 -0.29
CA GLU A 70 9.25 9.37 0.55
C GLU A 70 9.93 10.46 -0.28
N TYR A 71 10.66 10.07 -1.33
CA TYR A 71 11.28 11.00 -2.26
C TYR A 71 10.23 11.82 -3.01
N CYS A 72 9.21 11.20 -3.62
CA CYS A 72 8.12 11.88 -4.30
C CYS A 72 7.36 12.85 -3.37
N LYS A 73 7.15 12.47 -2.09
CA LYS A 73 6.44 13.31 -1.11
C LYS A 73 7.11 14.66 -0.87
N LYS A 74 8.44 14.76 -1.01
CA LYS A 74 9.17 16.04 -0.89
C LYS A 74 8.72 17.09 -1.90
N PHE A 75 8.12 16.64 -3.01
CA PHE A 75 7.60 17.50 -4.07
C PHE A 75 6.10 17.82 -3.87
N THR A 76 5.42 17.13 -2.96
CA THR A 76 3.99 17.34 -2.67
C THR A 76 3.73 18.22 -1.44
N SER A 77 4.60 18.20 -0.43
CA SER A 77 4.44 19.00 0.77
C SER A 77 5.29 20.27 0.70
N SER A 78 4.65 21.42 0.44
CA SER A 78 5.10 22.77 0.80
C SER A 78 6.15 23.54 -0.02
N ASN A 79 6.59 23.10 -1.21
CA ASN A 79 7.54 23.92 -2.01
C ASN A 79 7.12 24.25 -3.45
N HIS A 80 5.92 23.90 -3.91
CA HIS A 80 5.42 24.29 -5.25
C HIS A 80 4.14 25.14 -5.16
N LYS A 81 4.16 26.16 -4.28
CA LYS A 81 3.23 27.31 -4.40
C LYS A 81 3.44 28.12 -5.69
N ILE A 82 4.35 27.71 -6.58
CA ILE A 82 4.57 28.31 -7.90
C ILE A 82 4.27 27.27 -8.99
N MET A 83 3.09 26.66 -8.96
CA MET A 83 2.44 26.23 -10.19
C MET A 83 0.95 26.18 -9.92
N ASN A 84 0.30 27.30 -10.26
CA ASN A 84 -1.14 27.47 -10.28
C ASN A 84 -1.78 26.40 -11.19
N TYR A 85 -2.11 25.25 -10.63
CA TYR A 85 -3.23 24.46 -11.12
C TYR A 85 -4.25 24.42 -10.01
N LYS A 86 -5.32 25.22 -10.19
CA LYS A 86 -6.60 25.01 -9.52
C LYS A 86 -7.03 23.56 -9.78
N SER A 87 -6.71 22.68 -8.85
CA SER A 87 -7.48 21.46 -8.67
C SER A 87 -8.39 21.75 -7.48
N ASP A 88 -9.70 21.75 -7.72
CA ASP A 88 -10.70 21.80 -6.67
C ASP A 88 -10.47 20.65 -5.69
N TYR A 89 -9.77 20.94 -4.59
CA TYR A 89 -9.64 20.05 -3.45
C TYR A 89 -10.85 20.24 -2.54
N ALA A 90 -12.01 19.81 -3.02
CA ALA A 90 -13.14 19.51 -2.15
C ALA A 90 -12.89 18.14 -1.49
N ASP A 91 -11.94 18.07 -0.53
CA ASP A 91 -11.85 17.01 0.50
C ASP A 91 -10.70 17.21 1.51
N GLU A 92 -10.15 18.42 1.65
CA GLU A 92 -9.06 18.71 2.62
C GLU A 92 -9.47 18.69 4.11
N LYS A 93 -10.69 18.28 4.48
CA LYS A 93 -11.19 18.43 5.86
C LYS A 93 -11.25 17.17 6.75
N LEU A 94 -10.74 16.01 6.34
CA LEU A 94 -10.90 14.78 7.16
C LEU A 94 -9.63 14.11 7.69
N TYR A 95 -8.43 14.64 7.43
CA TYR A 95 -7.17 13.95 7.82
C TYR A 95 -6.26 14.70 8.81
N TYR A 96 -6.82 15.64 9.59
CA TYR A 96 -6.12 16.20 10.74
C TYR A 96 -6.80 15.80 12.05
N LYS A 97 -6.51 14.58 12.53
CA LYS A 97 -6.34 14.33 13.98
C LYS A 97 -5.73 12.96 14.23
N ASN A 98 -4.67 12.98 15.04
CA ASN A 98 -4.02 11.87 15.74
C ASN A 98 -2.90 11.13 14.99
N SER A 99 -1.80 11.86 14.74
CA SER A 99 -0.48 11.26 14.60
C SER A 99 0.23 11.23 15.96
N SER A 100 0.06 10.15 16.73
CA SER A 100 0.97 9.77 17.81
C SER A 100 0.57 8.42 18.43
N THR A 101 1.07 7.32 17.87
CA THR A 101 1.64 6.18 18.62
C THR A 101 2.22 5.17 17.65
N ASN A 102 3.46 4.77 17.91
CA ASN A 102 4.12 3.64 17.28
C ASN A 102 3.33 2.36 17.53
N SER A 103 2.95 1.67 16.47
CA SER A 103 2.90 0.22 16.45
C SER A 103 3.25 -0.27 15.05
N GLU A 104 4.23 -1.16 14.98
CA GLU A 104 4.50 -1.97 13.78
C GLU A 104 3.24 -2.78 13.49
N PHE A 105 2.43 -2.33 12.53
CA PHE A 105 1.41 -3.18 11.94
C PHE A 105 2.09 -4.13 10.96
N GLU A 106 2.44 -5.32 11.42
CA GLU A 106 2.56 -6.47 10.55
C GLU A 106 1.25 -6.61 9.75
N TYR A 107 1.34 -6.61 8.43
CA TYR A 107 0.21 -6.86 7.56
C TYR A 107 -0.21 -8.31 7.76
N LEU A 108 -1.15 -8.55 8.69
CA LEU A 108 -1.78 -9.86 8.85
C LEU A 108 -2.38 -10.30 7.51
N ASN A 109 -1.95 -11.47 7.07
CA ASN A 109 -2.40 -12.07 5.83
C ASN A 109 -3.88 -12.47 6.04
N PHE A 110 -4.82 -11.96 5.24
CA PHE A 110 -6.26 -12.22 5.46
C PHE A 110 -6.60 -13.72 5.40
N LYS A 111 -5.75 -14.51 4.72
CA LYS A 111 -5.78 -15.99 4.73
C LYS A 111 -5.47 -16.62 6.09
N GLU A 112 -4.65 -15.99 6.93
CA GLU A 112 -4.34 -16.47 8.29
C GLU A 112 -5.46 -16.17 9.30
N ILE A 113 -6.38 -15.25 8.96
CA ILE A 113 -7.53 -14.91 9.82
C ILE A 113 -8.72 -15.84 9.55
N GLU A 114 -8.74 -16.56 8.41
CA GLU A 114 -9.81 -17.50 8.07
C GLU A 114 -9.97 -18.62 9.13
N THR A 115 -8.90 -18.95 9.86
CA THR A 115 -8.84 -20.01 10.87
C THR A 115 -9.10 -19.55 12.31
N LYS A 116 -9.37 -18.27 12.57
CA LYS A 116 -9.66 -17.77 13.92
C LYS A 116 -11.14 -17.40 14.08
N ASP A 117 -11.65 -17.54 15.31
CA ASP A 117 -13.05 -17.30 15.74
C ASP A 117 -13.66 -15.95 15.30
N PHE A 118 -12.85 -15.02 14.76
CA PHE A 118 -13.25 -13.72 14.25
C PHE A 118 -14.39 -13.77 13.21
N PHE A 119 -14.35 -14.73 12.27
CA PHE A 119 -15.39 -14.86 11.23
C PHE A 119 -16.57 -15.76 11.62
N LYS A 120 -16.56 -16.35 12.82
CA LYS A 120 -17.55 -17.35 13.25
C LYS A 120 -18.99 -16.80 13.21
N ASN A 121 -19.16 -15.51 13.52
CA ASN A 121 -20.47 -14.84 13.58
C ASN A 121 -20.84 -14.08 12.29
N PHE A 122 -20.02 -14.15 11.25
CA PHE A 122 -20.33 -13.51 9.97
C PHE A 122 -21.23 -14.43 9.14
N SER A 123 -22.29 -13.87 8.54
CA SER A 123 -23.11 -14.59 7.56
C SER A 123 -22.28 -14.95 6.32
N ASP A 124 -22.67 -16.01 5.62
CA ASP A 124 -21.94 -16.50 4.44
C ASP A 124 -21.85 -15.45 3.33
N GLU A 125 -22.91 -14.65 3.16
CA GLU A 125 -22.92 -13.50 2.25
C GLU A 125 -21.83 -12.47 2.63
N LYS A 126 -21.69 -12.12 3.91
CA LYS A 126 -20.67 -11.19 4.38
C LYS A 126 -19.26 -11.76 4.20
N LYS A 127 -19.07 -13.05 4.50
CA LYS A 127 -17.80 -13.74 4.30
C LYS A 127 -17.39 -13.71 2.83
N SER A 128 -18.31 -14.04 1.92
CA SER A 128 -18.07 -14.02 0.48
C SER A 128 -17.64 -12.63 -0.02
N ILE A 129 -18.35 -11.57 0.37
CA ILE A 129 -18.00 -10.18 -0.01
C ILE A 129 -16.59 -9.81 0.48
N LEU A 130 -16.28 -10.14 1.73
CA LEU A 130 -14.99 -9.83 2.34
C LEU A 130 -13.87 -10.66 1.71
N TRP A 131 -14.13 -11.92 1.36
CA TRP A 131 -13.19 -12.80 0.66
C TRP A 131 -12.84 -12.25 -0.73
N MET A 132 -13.86 -11.95 -1.54
CA MET A 132 -13.67 -11.36 -2.87
C MET A 132 -12.86 -10.07 -2.81
N TYR A 133 -13.10 -9.23 -1.80
CA TYR A 133 -12.40 -7.96 -1.65
C TYR A 133 -10.97 -8.11 -1.11
N PHE A 134 -10.78 -8.86 -0.01
CA PHE A 134 -9.50 -8.91 0.69
C PHE A 134 -8.57 -10.00 0.17
N VAL A 135 -9.09 -11.13 -0.31
CA VAL A 135 -8.28 -12.26 -0.80
C VAL A 135 -8.14 -12.21 -2.30
N GLU A 136 -9.26 -12.18 -3.04
CA GLU A 136 -9.26 -12.20 -4.51
C GLU A 136 -8.96 -10.83 -5.13
N LYS A 137 -8.93 -9.77 -4.31
CA LYS A 137 -8.63 -8.39 -4.72
C LYS A 137 -9.58 -7.84 -5.80
N ILE A 138 -10.83 -8.29 -5.80
CA ILE A 138 -11.86 -7.83 -6.73
C ILE A 138 -12.32 -6.42 -6.32
N ALA A 139 -12.49 -5.54 -7.30
CA ALA A 139 -12.93 -4.17 -7.04
C ALA A 139 -14.40 -4.15 -6.54
N VAL A 140 -14.73 -3.25 -5.61
CA VAL A 140 -16.08 -3.12 -5.04
C VAL A 140 -17.18 -2.98 -6.11
N LYS A 141 -16.90 -2.23 -7.19
CA LYS A 141 -17.83 -2.09 -8.33
C LYS A 141 -18.11 -3.42 -9.05
N GLN A 142 -17.14 -4.33 -9.09
CA GLN A 142 -17.31 -5.65 -9.69
C GLN A 142 -18.06 -6.59 -8.74
N ILE A 143 -17.72 -6.59 -7.45
CA ILE A 143 -18.46 -7.35 -6.41
C ILE A 143 -19.93 -6.93 -6.37
N SER A 144 -20.19 -5.62 -6.45
CA SER A 144 -21.52 -5.03 -6.50
C SER A 144 -22.36 -5.57 -7.65
N LYS A 145 -21.76 -5.80 -8.82
CA LYS A 145 -22.42 -6.41 -9.97
C LYS A 145 -22.63 -7.91 -9.81
N LEU A 146 -21.64 -8.62 -9.25
CA LEU A 146 -21.68 -10.07 -9.09
C LEU A 146 -22.73 -10.52 -8.07
N LEU A 147 -22.89 -9.77 -6.98
CA LEU A 147 -23.78 -10.13 -5.88
C LEU A 147 -25.09 -9.33 -5.86
N TYR A 148 -25.29 -8.41 -6.81
CA TYR A 148 -26.45 -7.51 -6.87
C TYR A 148 -26.64 -6.67 -5.59
N ILE A 149 -25.53 -6.28 -4.96
CA ILE A 149 -25.50 -5.47 -3.73
C ILE A 149 -24.98 -4.08 -4.07
N SER A 150 -25.52 -3.03 -3.45
CA SER A 150 -25.02 -1.67 -3.67
C SER A 150 -23.55 -1.52 -3.22
N SER A 151 -22.76 -0.80 -4.02
CA SER A 151 -21.36 -0.52 -3.69
C SER A 151 -21.20 0.18 -2.34
N ASN A 152 -22.18 1.02 -1.94
CA ASN A 152 -22.20 1.68 -0.63
C ASN A 152 -22.32 0.67 0.51
N LYS A 153 -23.26 -0.29 0.41
CA LYS A 153 -23.43 -1.35 1.41
C LYS A 153 -22.19 -2.23 1.54
N ILE A 154 -21.50 -2.51 0.43
CA ILE A 154 -20.22 -3.25 0.44
C ILE A 154 -19.12 -2.43 1.12
N ASN A 155 -19.00 -1.14 0.82
CA ASN A 155 -18.02 -0.25 1.44
C ASN A 155 -18.24 -0.12 2.96
N ASP A 156 -19.49 0.01 3.39
CA ASP A 156 -19.84 0.09 4.81
C ASP A 156 -19.51 -1.22 5.54
N LEU A 157 -19.76 -2.36 4.89
CA LEU A 157 -19.38 -3.67 5.41
C LEU A 157 -17.85 -3.77 5.57
N ILE A 158 -17.08 -3.42 4.54
CA ILE A 158 -15.60 -3.44 4.59
C ILE A 158 -15.09 -2.53 5.71
N LYS A 159 -15.64 -1.31 5.84
CA LYS A 159 -15.25 -0.35 6.88
C LYS A 159 -15.54 -0.89 8.28
N THR A 160 -16.70 -1.51 8.47
CA THR A 160 -17.11 -2.09 9.75
C THR A 160 -16.23 -3.29 10.11
N SER A 161 -15.98 -4.19 9.16
CA SER A 161 -15.13 -5.36 9.36
C SER A 161 -13.68 -4.99 9.69
N LYS A 162 -13.13 -3.95 9.06
CA LYS A 162 -11.79 -3.43 9.41
C LYS A 162 -11.72 -2.92 10.85
N LYS A 163 -12.73 -2.19 11.30
CA LYS A 163 -12.81 -1.71 12.68
C LYS A 163 -12.89 -2.87 13.68
N LEU A 164 -13.74 -3.86 13.40
CA LEU A 164 -13.85 -5.06 14.23
C LEU A 164 -12.52 -5.82 14.30
N ALA A 165 -11.82 -5.96 13.17
CA ALA A 165 -10.52 -6.63 13.13
C ALA A 165 -9.46 -5.88 13.96
N ILE A 166 -9.43 -4.55 13.89
CA ILE A 166 -8.54 -3.73 14.70
C ILE A 166 -8.84 -3.90 16.19
N ASN A 167 -10.11 -3.87 16.60
CA ASN A 167 -10.49 -4.08 18.00
C ASN A 167 -10.09 -5.49 18.47
N TYR A 168 -10.37 -6.52 17.67
CA TYR A 168 -10.00 -7.90 18.00
C TYR A 168 -8.48 -8.10 18.18
N ILE A 169 -7.66 -7.40 17.41
CA ILE A 169 -6.19 -7.44 17.55
C ILE A 169 -5.73 -6.71 18.81
N ASN A 170 -6.39 -5.60 19.18
CA ASN A 170 -6.02 -4.80 20.35
C ASN A 170 -6.51 -5.39 21.68
N ASP A 171 -7.55 -6.23 21.64
CA ASP A 171 -8.10 -6.93 22.81
C ASP A 171 -7.41 -8.28 23.09
N GLN A 172 -6.40 -8.66 22.29
CA GLN A 172 -5.51 -9.83 22.47
C GLN A 172 -4.16 -9.42 23.06
#